data_AF-A0A7T5R8C0-F1
#
_entry.id   AF-A0A7T5R8C0-F1
#
_cell.length_a   1.000
_cell.length_b   1.000
_cell.length_c   1.000
_cell.angle_alpha   90.00
_cell.angle_beta   90.00
_cell.angle_gamma   90.00
#
_symmetry.space_group_name_H-M   'P 1'
#
loop_
_entity.id
_entity.type
_entity.pdbx_description
1 polymer ?
#
loop_
_entity_poly.entity_id
_entity_poly.type
_entity_poly.pdbx_seq_one_letter_code
_entity_poly.pdbx_strand_id
1 'polypeptide(L)' 'MVKTVKRGGKTYNVCEACDYGYLDEETARACEAWCTKHKSCNLEITKKGEYLGD' A
#
# COMPACT_ATOMS: atom_id res chain seq x y z
N MET A 1 5.31 -4.80 -6.70
CA MET A 1 5.01 -6.03 -5.92
C MET A 1 4.93 -5.56 -4.48
N VAL A 2 4.19 -6.21 -3.58
CA VAL A 2 4.11 -5.63 -2.21
C VAL A 2 5.39 -5.88 -1.43
N LYS A 3 5.94 -4.86 -0.77
CA LYS A 3 7.08 -4.97 0.15
C LYS A 3 6.61 -4.88 1.60
N THR A 4 7.27 -5.56 2.53
CA THR A 4 6.89 -5.52 3.95
C THR A 4 7.80 -4.57 4.74
N VAL A 5 7.22 -3.64 5.50
CA VAL A 5 7.93 -2.64 6.30
C VAL A 5 7.46 -2.68 7.74
N LYS A 6 8.37 -2.56 8.70
CA LYS A 6 8.03 -2.37 10.12
C LYS A 6 8.12 -0.90 10.49
N ARG A 7 7.02 -0.32 10.99
CA ARG A 7 6.97 1.07 11.48
C ARG A 7 6.19 1.13 12.78
N GLY A 8 6.76 1.75 13.82
CA GLY A 8 6.09 1.91 15.12
C GLY A 8 5.64 0.60 15.78
N GLY A 9 6.40 -0.49 15.58
CA GLY A 9 6.06 -1.82 16.10
C GLY A 9 4.98 -2.58 15.33
N LYS A 10 4.42 -2.01 14.26
CA LYS A 10 3.49 -2.67 13.36
C LYS A 10 4.18 -3.08 12.07
N THR A 11 3.70 -4.15 11.45
CA THR A 11 4.14 -4.61 10.13
C THR A 11 3.12 -4.18 9.09
N TYR A 12 3.58 -3.49 8.06
CA TYR A 12 2.78 -3.00 6.95
C TYR A 12 3.23 -3.66 5.65
N ASN A 13 2.27 -4.01 4.81
CA ASN A 13 2.45 -4.40 3.43
C ASN A 13 2.27 -3.15 2.56
N VAL A 14 3.32 -2.78 1.84
CA VAL A 14 3.46 -1.50 1.17
C VAL A 14 3.41 -1.70 -0.32
N CYS A 15 2.56 -0.91 -0.98
CA CYS A 15 2.53 -0.79 -2.43
C CYS A 15 3.82 -0.12 -2.90
N GLU A 16 4.57 -0.75 -3.80
CA GLU A 16 5.82 -0.17 -4.32
C GLU A 16 5.58 0.98 -5.31
N ALA A 17 4.40 1.04 -5.93
CA ALA A 17 4.08 2.10 -6.88
C ALA A 17 3.69 3.44 -6.24
N CYS A 18 3.21 3.44 -4.99
CA CYS A 18 2.72 4.65 -4.33
C CYS A 18 3.10 4.81 -2.85
N ASP A 19 3.92 3.91 -2.31
CA ASP A 19 4.42 3.89 -0.93
C ASP A 19 3.33 3.93 0.17
N TYR A 20 2.09 3.56 -0.17
CA TYR A 20 1.04 3.34 0.82
C TYR A 20 1.19 1.99 1.50
N GLY A 21 1.20 1.99 2.83
CA GLY A 21 1.25 0.82 3.69
C GLY A 21 -0.12 0.41 4.22
N TYR A 22 -0.36 -0.89 4.26
CA TYR A 22 -1.59 -1.52 4.74
C TYR A 22 -1.25 -2.64 5.72
N LEU A 23 -2.05 -2.82 6.78
CA LEU A 23 -1.85 -3.95 7.70
C LEU A 23 -2.26 -5.29 7.07
N ASP A 24 -3.15 -5.23 6.09
CA ASP A 24 -3.66 -6.39 5.34
C ASP A 24 -2.91 -6.55 4.00
N GLU A 25 -2.45 -7.77 3.72
CA GLU A 25 -1.70 -8.07 2.50
C GLU A 25 -2.59 -7.97 1.25
N GLU A 26 -3.84 -8.43 1.34
CA GLU A 26 -4.78 -8.42 0.21
C GLU A 26 -5.06 -6.98 -0.26
N THR A 27 -5.25 -6.06 0.68
CA THR A 27 -5.44 -4.63 0.42
C THR A 27 -4.20 -4.01 -0.23
N ALA A 28 -2.99 -4.36 0.24
CA ALA A 28 -1.75 -3.89 -0.38
C ALA A 28 -1.60 -4.42 -1.82
N ARG A 29 -1.94 -5.69 -2.06
CA ARG A 29 -1.90 -6.29 -3.39
C ARG A 29 -2.94 -5.67 -4.33
N ALA A 30 -4.14 -5.39 -3.82
CA ALA A 30 -5.17 -4.67 -4.56
C ALA A 30 -4.71 -3.24 -4.92
N CYS A 31 -4.05 -2.55 -3.98
CA CYS A 31 -3.47 -1.23 -4.23
C CYS A 31 -2.43 -1.28 -5.35
N GLU A 32 -1.50 -2.24 -5.28
CA GLU A 32 -0.46 -2.44 -6.29
C GLU A 32 -1.05 -2.76 -7.68
N ALA A 33 -1.99 -3.71 -7.73
CA ALA A 33 -2.67 -4.09 -8.98
C ALA A 33 -3.41 -2.89 -9.60
N TRP A 34 -4.03 -2.05 -8.77
CA TRP A 34 -4.67 -0.83 -9.25
C TRP A 34 -3.64 0.19 -9.74
N CYS A 35 -2.62 0.51 -8.94
CA CYS A 35 -1.62 1.52 -9.27
C CYS A 35 -0.84 1.16 -10.55
N THR A 36 -0.47 -0.11 -10.70
CA THR A 36 0.22 -0.60 -11.91
C THR A 36 -0.66 -0.53 -13.16
N LYS A 37 -1.96 -0.86 -13.05
CA LYS A 37 -2.92 -0.86 -14.15
C LYS A 37 -3.39 0.53 -14.56
N HIS A 38 -3.71 1.37 -13.58
CA HIS A 38 -4.35 2.68 -13.80
C HIS A 38 -3.39 3.87 -13.69
N LYS A 39 -2.12 3.65 -13.30
CA LYS A 39 -1.10 4.69 -13.08
C LYS A 39 -1.58 5.80 -12.13
N SER A 40 -2.49 5.47 -11.23
CA SER A 40 -3.14 6.38 -10.29
C SER A 40 -3.54 5.61 -9.04
N CYS A 41 -3.70 6.30 -7.90
CA CYS A 41 -4.14 5.66 -6.65
C CYS A 41 -5.67 5.55 -6.60
N ASN A 42 -6.17 4.42 -6.07
CA ASN A 42 -7.59 4.26 -5.76
C ASN A 42 -7.89 4.87 -4.38
N LEU A 43 -8.73 5.92 -4.34
CA LEU A 43 -9.07 6.64 -3.12
C LEU A 43 -9.81 5.79 -2.07
N GLU A 44 -10.52 4.74 -2.48
CA GLU A 44 -11.19 3.83 -1.54
C GLU A 44 -10.19 2.89 -0.85
N ILE A 45 -9.15 2.50 -1.57
CA ILE A 45 -8.07 1.67 -1.03
C ILE A 45 -7.18 2.51 -0.12
N THR A 46 -6.76 3.71 -0.55
CA THR A 46 -5.87 4.57 0.25
C THR A 46 -6.46 5.00 1.60
N LYS A 47 -7.80 5.10 1.72
CA LYS A 47 -8.49 5.35 3.00
C LYS A 47 -8.23 4.28 4.07
N LYS A 48 -7.84 3.06 3.67
CA LYS A 48 -7.56 1.94 4.57
C LYS A 48 -6.08 1.86 4.96
N GLY A 49 -5.23 2.69 4.37
CA GLY A 49 -3.79 2.63 4.53
C GLY A 49 -3.21 3.91 5.11
N GLU A 50 -1.91 3.86 5.35
CA GLU A 50 -1.11 4.96 5.83
C GLU A 50 -0.02 5.24 4.79
N TYR A 51 0.19 6.52 4.45
CA TYR A 51 1.27 6.87 3.54
C TYR A 51 2.62 6.69 4.24
N LEU A 52 3.48 5.82 3.70
CA LEU A 52 4.77 5.47 4.27
C LEU A 52 5.96 5.97 3.42
N GLY A 53 5.71 6.85 2.44
CA GLY A 53 6.77 7.57 1.75
C GLY A 53 7.50 8.51 2.71
N ASP A 54 8.83 8.57 2.58
CA ASP A 54 9.74 9.49 3.28
C ASP A 54 9.83 10.82 2.53
#